data_AF-A0A4R5KHB3-F1
#
_entry.id   AF-A0A4R5KHB3-F1
#
_cell.length_a   1.000
_cell.length_b   1.000
_cell.length_c   1.000
_cell.angle_alpha   90.00
_cell.angle_beta   90.00
_cell.angle_gamma   90.00
#
_symmetry.space_group_name_H-M   'P 1'
#
loop_
_entity.id
_entity.type
_entity.pdbx_description
1 polymer ?
#
loop_
_entity_poly.entity_id
_entity_poly.type
_entity_poly.pdbx_seq_one_letter_code
_entity_poly.pdbx_strand_id
1 'polypeptide(L)'
;MKLWRSPTWLPERLKICREQLAWHEESWDVPEEQGKNLMLAMTEKYYTMLYQTMVHHAPLEATLEQVRQRIAVIEECHRPVVAIKRTGIKTRI
;
A
#
# COMPACT_ATOMS: atom_id res chain seq x y z
N MET A 1 -15.90 22.06 -1.27
CA MET A 1 -15.41 21.44 -2.53
C MET A 1 -15.96 20.01 -2.59
N LYS A 2 -16.80 19.66 -3.58
CA LYS A 2 -17.51 18.36 -3.66
C LYS A 2 -16.87 17.51 -4.77
N LEU A 3 -15.91 16.65 -4.45
CA LEU A 3 -15.15 15.89 -5.45
C LEU A 3 -15.61 14.44 -5.67
N TRP A 4 -16.60 13.93 -4.94
CA TRP A 4 -17.25 12.68 -5.32
C TRP A 4 -18.78 12.85 -5.28
N ARG A 5 -19.40 12.99 -6.45
CA ARG A 5 -20.78 12.53 -6.62
C ARG A 5 -20.68 11.22 -7.39
N SER A 6 -21.40 10.20 -6.92
CA SER A 6 -21.55 8.95 -7.67
C SER A 6 -21.98 9.28 -9.10
N PRO A 7 -21.30 8.73 -10.13
CA PRO A 7 -21.68 8.99 -11.50
C PRO A 7 -23.15 8.67 -11.77
N THR A 8 -23.82 9.56 -12.52
CA THR A 8 -25.26 9.49 -12.80
C THR A 8 -25.65 8.25 -13.63
N TRP A 9 -24.69 7.59 -14.26
CA TRP A 9 -24.86 6.39 -15.08
C TRP A 9 -24.83 5.07 -14.30
N LEU A 10 -24.64 5.08 -12.97
CA LEU A 10 -24.70 3.88 -12.15
C LEU A 10 -26.15 3.47 -11.87
N PRO A 11 -26.56 2.23 -12.17
CA PRO A 11 -27.89 1.73 -11.81
C PRO A 11 -28.07 1.77 -10.28
N GLU A 12 -29.28 2.08 -9.82
CA GLU A 12 -29.61 2.35 -8.41
C GLU A 12 -29.07 1.28 -7.43
N ARG A 13 -29.05 0.01 -7.86
CA ARG A 13 -28.54 -1.13 -7.08
C ARG A 13 -27.03 -1.09 -6.78
N LEU A 14 -26.25 -0.29 -7.51
CA LEU A 14 -24.80 -0.14 -7.35
C LEU A 14 -24.44 1.10 -6.51
N LYS A 15 -25.42 1.88 -6.03
CA LYS A 15 -25.24 2.93 -5.01
C LYS A 15 -25.14 2.29 -3.63
N ILE A 16 -24.08 1.52 -3.39
CA ILE A 16 -23.99 0.59 -2.25
C ILE A 16 -23.49 1.29 -0.98
N CYS A 17 -22.82 2.44 -1.07
CA CYS A 17 -22.32 3.14 0.11
C CYS A 17 -23.36 4.19 0.60
N ARG A 18 -24.33 3.75 1.42
CA ARG A 18 -25.27 4.63 2.13
C ARG A 18 -24.87 4.93 3.57
N GLU A 19 -23.77 4.33 4.03
CA GLU A 19 -23.26 4.55 5.38
C GLU A 19 -22.72 5.97 5.55
N GLN A 20 -23.07 6.60 6.66
CA GLN A 20 -22.44 7.83 7.10
C GLN A 20 -21.26 7.43 7.99
N LEU A 21 -20.06 7.45 7.42
CA LEU A 21 -18.82 7.21 8.16
C LEU A 21 -18.49 8.45 8.99
N ALA A 22 -18.24 8.25 10.28
CA ALA A 22 -17.60 9.27 11.11
C ALA A 22 -16.14 9.38 10.67
N TRP A 23 -15.79 10.52 10.08
CA TRP A 23 -14.41 10.79 9.69
C TRP A 23 -13.62 11.20 10.92
N HIS A 24 -12.50 10.53 11.14
CA HIS A 24 -11.52 10.87 12.17
C HIS A 24 -10.26 11.36 11.45
N GLU A 25 -9.82 12.57 11.77
CA GLU A 25 -8.58 13.13 11.25
C GLU A 25 -7.57 13.19 12.40
N GLU A 26 -6.38 12.65 12.14
CA GLU A 26 -5.26 12.64 13.07
C GLU A 26 -4.04 13.21 12.34
N SER A 27 -3.16 13.90 13.08
CA SER A 27 -1.92 14.46 12.57
C SER A 27 -0.72 13.85 13.29
N TRP A 28 0.30 13.48 12.54
CA TRP A 28 1.57 13.02 13.08
C TRP A 28 2.63 14.09 12.87
N ASP A 29 3.20 14.60 13.96
CA ASP A 29 4.36 15.47 13.92
C ASP A 29 5.63 14.63 13.85
N VAL A 30 6.48 14.96 12.88
CA VAL A 30 7.79 14.31 12.73
C VAL A 30 8.81 15.08 13.57
N PRO A 31 9.54 14.41 14.49
CA PRO A 31 10.60 15.04 15.27
C PRO A 31 11.63 15.74 14.38
N GLU A 32 12.08 16.94 14.76
CA GLU A 32 12.94 17.78 13.93
C GLU A 32 14.29 17.10 13.59
N GLU A 33 14.79 16.25 14.48
CA GLU A 33 16.01 15.43 14.28
C GLU A 33 15.87 14.36 13.18
N GLN A 34 14.64 13.93 12.87
CA GLN A 34 14.37 12.93 11.83
C GLN A 34 14.21 13.58 10.44
N GLY A 35 14.39 14.90 10.38
CA GLY A 35 14.43 15.69 9.17
C GLY A 35 13.05 15.93 8.58
N LYS A 36 12.68 17.22 8.44
CA LYS A 36 11.52 17.64 7.64
C LYS A 36 11.57 17.12 6.18
N ASN A 37 12.74 16.67 5.72
CA ASN A 37 12.98 16.06 4.41
C ASN A 37 13.21 14.54 4.50
N LEU A 38 12.19 13.80 4.96
CA LEU A 38 12.18 12.32 4.99
C LEU A 38 12.58 11.70 3.65
N MET A 39 12.18 12.32 2.53
CA MET A 39 12.54 11.85 1.19
C MET A 39 14.05 11.82 0.95
N LEU A 40 14.77 12.87 1.35
CA LEU A 40 16.22 12.92 1.17
C LEU A 40 16.92 11.89 2.06
N ALA A 41 16.52 11.80 3.33
CA ALA A 41 17.10 10.85 4.27
C ALA A 41 16.93 9.39 3.83
N MET A 42 15.75 9.03 3.30
CA MET A 42 15.48 7.68 2.81
C MET A 42 16.21 7.40 1.49
N THR A 43 16.30 8.39 0.60
CA THR A 43 17.02 8.28 -0.67
C THR A 43 18.51 8.06 -0.44
N GLU A 44 19.12 8.84 0.46
CA GLU A 44 20.53 8.70 0.82
C GLU A 44 20.84 7.31 1.36
N LYS A 45 20.01 6.79 2.30
CA LYS A 45 20.18 5.44 2.84
C LYS A 45 20.14 4.38 1.75
N TYR A 46 19.16 4.48 0.84
CA TYR A 46 19.01 3.52 -0.25
C TYR A 46 20.21 3.49 -1.21
N TYR A 47 20.66 4.66 -1.67
CA TYR A 47 21.81 4.73 -2.58
C TYR A 47 23.13 4.36 -1.91
N THR A 48 23.28 4.68 -0.62
CA THR A 48 24.44 4.21 0.17
C THR A 48 24.47 2.68 0.22
N MET A 49 23.35 2.04 0.54
CA MET A 49 23.25 0.57 0.55
C MET A 49 23.58 -0.03 -0.82
N LEU A 50 23.08 0.57 -1.91
CA LEU A 50 23.40 0.13 -3.26
C LEU A 50 24.89 0.25 -3.57
N TYR A 51 25.52 1.37 -3.21
CA TYR A 51 26.95 1.57 -3.37
C TYR A 51 27.75 0.48 -2.63
N GLN A 52 27.39 0.23 -1.36
CA GLN A 52 28.03 -0.81 -0.55
C GLN A 52 27.88 -2.21 -1.17
N THR A 53 26.70 -2.51 -1.70
CA THR A 53 26.43 -3.80 -2.37
C THR A 53 27.27 -3.95 -3.65
N MET A 54 27.34 -2.91 -4.48
CA MET A 54 28.02 -2.96 -5.78
C MET A 54 29.54 -2.89 -5.68
N VAL A 55 30.07 -2.06 -4.78
CA VAL A 55 31.51 -1.79 -4.66
C VAL A 55 32.18 -2.70 -3.65
N HIS A 56 31.50 -2.99 -2.54
CA HIS A 56 32.07 -3.74 -1.42
C HIS A 56 31.49 -5.15 -1.28
N HIS A 57 30.62 -5.57 -2.21
CA HIS A 57 29.94 -6.88 -2.17
C HIS A 57 29.18 -7.14 -0.86
N ALA A 58 28.71 -6.07 -0.21
CA ALA A 58 27.86 -6.18 0.97
C ALA A 58 26.51 -6.84 0.61
N PRO A 59 25.88 -7.57 1.54
CA PRO A 59 24.54 -8.11 1.30
C PRO A 59 23.52 -6.97 1.16
N LEU A 60 22.58 -7.14 0.23
CA LEU A 60 21.48 -6.19 0.03
C LEU A 60 20.48 -6.31 1.18
N GLU A 61 20.21 -5.20 1.89
CA GLU A 61 19.26 -5.21 3.02
C GLU A 61 17.83 -5.56 2.56
N ALA A 62 17.45 -5.13 1.36
CA ALA A 62 16.16 -5.45 0.72
C ALA A 62 16.35 -6.52 -0.36
N THR A 63 16.24 -7.79 0.03
CA THR A 63 16.47 -8.92 -0.90
C THR A 63 15.38 -9.02 -1.98
N LEU A 64 15.74 -9.57 -3.15
CA LEU A 64 14.77 -9.81 -4.23
C LEU A 64 13.64 -10.75 -3.82
N GLU A 65 13.92 -11.72 -2.94
CA GLU A 65 12.91 -12.63 -2.42
C GLU A 65 11.83 -11.89 -1.63
N GLN A 66 12.23 -10.99 -0.73
CA GLN A 66 11.31 -10.16 0.04
C GLN A 66 10.46 -9.25 -0.87
N VAL A 67 11.05 -8.70 -1.93
CA VAL A 67 10.30 -7.88 -2.91
C VAL A 67 9.24 -8.72 -3.62
N ARG A 68 9.57 -9.95 -4.03
CA ARG A 68 8.62 -10.87 -4.68
C ARG A 68 7.47 -11.25 -3.74
N GLN A 69 7.76 -11.50 -2.46
CA GLN A 69 6.74 -11.77 -1.46
C GLN A 69 5.78 -10.58 -1.30
N ARG A 70 6.29 -9.35 -1.25
CA ARG A 70 5.46 -8.14 -1.17
C ARG A 70 4.55 -7.98 -2.39
N ILE A 71 5.06 -8.23 -3.59
CA ILE A 71 4.27 -8.19 -4.82
C ILE A 71 3.15 -9.24 -4.78
N ALA A 72 3.45 -10.47 -4.37
CA ALA A 72 2.44 -11.53 -4.28
C ALA A 72 1.29 -11.18 -3.32
N VAL A 73 1.59 -10.54 -2.18
CA VAL A 73 0.56 -10.05 -1.25
C VAL A 73 -0.31 -8.98 -1.91
N ILE A 74 0.30 -8.03 -2.62
CA ILE A 74 -0.42 -6.97 -3.34
C ILE A 74 -1.32 -7.57 -4.43
N GLU A 75 -0.82 -8.55 -5.18
CA GLU A 75 -1.58 -9.25 -6.22
C GLU A 75 -2.77 -10.03 -5.64
N GLU A 76 -2.60 -10.68 -4.50
CA GLU A 76 -3.69 -11.36 -3.79
C GLU A 76 -4.76 -10.36 -3.31
N CYS A 77 -4.36 -9.22 -2.74
CA CYS A 77 -5.28 -8.16 -2.32
C CYS A 77 -6.06 -7.56 -3.50
N HIS A 78 -5.45 -7.47 -4.68
CA HIS A 78 -6.12 -7.00 -5.89
C HIS A 78 -6.97 -8.08 -6.56
N ARG A 79 -6.97 -9.32 -6.07
CA ARG A 79 -7.83 -10.38 -6.60
C ARG A 79 -9.30 -10.00 -6.37
N PRO A 80 -10.12 -9.89 -7.43
CA PRO A 80 -11.51 -9.48 -7.28
C PRO A 80 -12.31 -10.55 -6.53
N VAL A 81 -13.09 -10.11 -5.54
CA VAL A 81 -13.97 -10.95 -4.68
C VAL A 81 -14.99 -11.78 -5.49
N VAL A 82 -15.28 -11.40 -6.74
CA VAL A 82 -16.14 -12.20 -7.65
C VAL A 82 -15.55 -13.59 -7.93
N ALA A 83 -14.22 -13.77 -7.85
CA ALA A 83 -13.58 -15.08 -8.00
C ALA A 83 -13.76 -15.99 -6.77
N ILE A 84 -13.91 -15.41 -5.57
CA ILE A 84 -14.01 -16.16 -4.30
C ILE A 84 -15.37 -16.86 -4.17
N LYS A 85 -16.43 -16.36 -4.82
CA LYS A 85 -17.75 -17.04 -4.80
C LYS A 85 -17.87 -18.24 -5.75
N ARG A 86 -16.88 -18.48 -6.62
CA ARG A 86 -16.90 -19.59 -7.59
C ARG A 86 -16.09 -20.81 -7.14
N THR A 87 -15.08 -20.61 -6.30
CA THR A 87 -14.36 -21.70 -5.66
C THR A 87 -14.89 -21.85 -4.24
N GLY A 88 -15.59 -22.95 -3.99
CA GLY A 88 -16.13 -23.33 -2.67
C GLY A 88 -15.04 -23.67 -1.67
N ILE A 89 -14.11 -22.74 -1.41
CA ILE A 89 -13.09 -22.86 -0.38
C ILE A 89 -13.76 -22.43 0.92
N LYS A 90 -14.15 -23.43 1.72
CA LYS A 90 -14.48 -23.27 3.13
C LYS A 90 -13.27 -22.61 3.80
N THR A 91 -13.41 -21.35 4.20
CA THR A 91 -12.49 -20.70 5.13
C THR A 91 -12.42 -21.54 6.39
N ARG A 92 -11.23 -22.03 6.71
CA ARG A 92 -10.90 -22.64 7.98
C ARG A 92 -10.05 -21.62 8.74
N ILE A 93 -10.57 -21.24 9.90
CA ILE A 93 -9.98 -20.43 10.97
C ILE A 93 -9.93 -18.93 10.66
#